data_AF-A0A833NZW8-F1
#
_entry.id   AF-A0A833NZW8-F1
#
_cell.length_a   1.000
_cell.length_b   1.000
_cell.length_c   1.000
_cell.angle_alpha   90.00
_cell.angle_beta   90.00
_cell.angle_gamma   90.00
#
_symmetry.space_group_name_H-M   'P 1'
#
loop_
_entity.id
_entity.type
_entity.pdbx_description
1 polymer ?
#
loop_
_entity_poly.entity_id
_entity_poly.type
_entity_poly.pdbx_seq_one_letter_code
_entity_poly.pdbx_strand_id
1 'polypeptide(L)'
;MKKGFTLIELVMVIVILGILAAMVLPRFIDLQSKAKESATKGGLGAIRAAVAVTYASRAAYNITPYIPATIEVGMFQDQQIPIEQQVSNGSAMVISDAPPAANANAGGWLYESVNGRVWVNHSTYTTW
;
A
#
# COMPACT_ATOMS: atom_id res chain seq x y z
N MET A 1 58.91 1.88 -13.93
CA MET A 1 58.42 0.86 -12.97
C MET A 1 57.09 1.33 -12.42
N LYS A 2 55.99 0.61 -12.67
CA LYS A 2 54.68 0.94 -12.07
C LYS A 2 54.73 0.56 -10.59
N LYS A 3 54.49 1.53 -9.70
CA LYS A 3 54.30 1.27 -8.26
C LYS A 3 53.04 0.40 -8.12
N GLY A 4 53.20 -0.84 -7.67
CA GLY A 4 52.07 -1.72 -7.36
C GLY A 4 51.38 -1.24 -6.08
N PHE A 5 50.06 -1.42 -6.03
CA PHE A 5 49.25 -1.15 -4.83
C PHE A 5 49.72 -2.06 -3.69
N THR A 6 49.86 -1.53 -2.47
CA THR A 6 50.26 -2.36 -1.33
C THR A 6 49.06 -3.14 -0.79
N LEU A 7 49.31 -4.36 -0.29
CA LEU A 7 48.26 -5.16 0.35
C LEU A 7 47.66 -4.45 1.57
N ILE A 8 48.48 -3.69 2.31
CA ILE A 8 48.02 -2.94 3.47
C ILE A 8 47.09 -1.79 3.09
N GLU A 9 47.30 -1.12 1.96
CA GLU A 9 46.38 -0.10 1.45
C GLU A 9 45.01 -0.70 1.14
N LEU A 10 44.96 -1.87 0.51
CA LEU A 10 43.69 -2.52 0.21
C LEU A 10 42.96 -2.95 1.49
N VAL A 11 43.67 -3.50 2.47
CA VAL A 11 43.09 -3.92 3.77
C VAL A 11 42.58 -2.73 4.56
N MET A 12 43.33 -1.63 4.63
CA MET A 12 42.90 -0.42 5.34
C MET A 12 41.63 0.18 4.70
N VAL A 13 41.53 0.16 3.37
CA VAL A 13 40.34 0.66 2.66
C VAL A 13 39.09 -0.14 2.99
N ILE A 14 39.14 -1.48 2.93
CA ILE A 14 37.96 -2.30 3.26
C ILE A 14 37.56 -2.20 4.74
N VAL A 15 38.52 -1.98 5.64
CA VAL A 15 38.24 -1.75 7.07
C VAL A 15 37.52 -0.43 7.27
N ILE A 16 37.99 0.65 6.65
CA ILE A 16 37.33 1.97 6.72
C ILE A 16 35.92 1.89 6.10
N LEU A 17 35.77 1.25 4.94
CA LEU A 17 34.47 1.04 4.31
C LEU A 17 33.53 0.19 5.18
N GLY A 18 34.04 -0.81 5.90
CA GLY A 18 33.27 -1.63 6.83
C GLY A 18 32.70 -0.82 8.01
N ILE A 19 33.52 0.06 8.60
CA ILE A 19 33.09 0.93 9.72
C ILE A 19 32.03 1.93 9.23
N LEU A 20 32.27 2.56 8.07
CA LEU A 20 31.32 3.51 7.48
C LEU A 20 29.99 2.83 7.13
N ALA A 21 30.04 1.64 6.55
CA ALA A 21 28.84 0.87 6.20
C ALA A 21 28.01 0.50 7.45
N ALA A 22 28.67 0.07 8.54
CA ALA A 22 27.99 -0.30 9.78
C ALA A 22 27.21 0.88 10.41
N MET A 23 27.75 2.10 10.33
CA MET A 23 27.06 3.30 10.83
C MET A 23 25.91 3.76 9.92
N VAL A 24 26.08 3.66 8.60
CA VAL A 24 25.16 4.25 7.61
C VAL A 24 23.94 3.37 7.35
N LEU A 25 24.12 2.04 7.36
CA LEU A 25 23.06 1.09 7.01
C LEU A 25 21.75 1.23 7.82
N PRO A 26 21.75 1.35 9.17
CA PRO A 26 20.49 1.45 9.92
C PRO A 26 19.69 2.70 9.53
N ARG A 27 20.37 3.85 9.40
CA ARG A 27 19.73 5.10 8.95
C ARG A 27 19.18 4.98 7.53
N PHE A 28 19.86 4.25 6.64
CA PHE A 28 19.39 4.03 5.28
C PHE A 28 18.10 3.21 5.24
N ILE A 29 17.98 2.18 6.07
CA ILE A 29 16.75 1.37 6.19
C ILE A 29 15.59 2.23 6.71
N ASP A 30 15.82 3.03 7.74
CA ASP A 30 14.80 3.93 8.29
C ASP A 30 14.34 4.96 7.26
N LEU A 31 15.28 5.53 6.49
CA LEU A 31 14.95 6.49 5.43
C LEU A 31 14.13 5.85 4.31
N GLN A 32 14.43 4.61 3.92
CA GLN A 32 13.62 3.88 2.94
C GLN A 32 12.20 3.65 3.44
N SER A 33 12.04 3.24 4.70
CA SER A 33 10.72 3.04 5.32
C SER A 33 9.91 4.34 5.30
N LYS A 34 10.50 5.45 5.76
CA LYS A 34 9.87 6.78 5.74
C LYS A 34 9.55 7.27 4.33
N ALA A 35 10.42 7.01 3.36
CA ALA A 35 10.17 7.37 1.97
C ALA A 35 8.96 6.61 1.39
N LYS A 36 8.87 5.30 1.67
CA LYS A 36 7.71 4.48 1.28
C LYS A 36 6.43 4.97 1.94
N GLU A 37 6.47 5.26 3.24
CA GLU A 37 5.35 5.83 3.99
C GLU A 37 4.89 7.16 3.37
N SER A 38 5.84 8.06 3.06
CA SER A 38 5.53 9.35 2.44
C SER A 38 4.90 9.20 1.05
N ALA A 39 5.40 8.26 0.23
CA ALA A 39 4.83 7.99 -1.09
C ALA A 39 3.39 7.49 -0.97
N THR A 40 3.11 6.58 -0.02
CA THR A 40 1.77 6.08 0.26
C THR A 40 0.84 7.21 0.75
N LYS A 41 1.30 8.09 1.65
CA LYS A 41 0.52 9.27 2.09
C LYS A 41 0.19 10.18 0.93
N GLY A 42 1.13 10.42 0.00
CA GLY A 42 0.91 11.20 -1.20
C GLY A 42 -0.17 10.60 -2.11
N GLY A 43 -0.08 9.30 -2.39
CA GLY A 43 -1.09 8.59 -3.18
C GLY A 43 -2.47 8.60 -2.53
N LEU A 44 -2.53 8.38 -1.21
CA LEU A 44 -3.78 8.45 -0.46
C LEU A 44 -4.40 9.86 -0.56
N GLY A 45 -3.60 10.92 -0.40
CA GLY A 45 -4.06 12.30 -0.55
C GLY A 45 -4.73 12.57 -1.91
N ALA A 46 -4.17 12.03 -3.00
CA ALA A 46 -4.76 12.15 -4.33
C ALA A 46 -6.14 11.47 -4.43
N ILE A 47 -6.29 10.29 -3.83
CA ILE A 47 -7.58 9.58 -3.75
C ILE A 47 -8.59 10.39 -2.94
N ARG A 48 -8.18 10.94 -1.78
CA ARG A 48 -9.04 11.80 -0.94
C ARG A 48 -9.58 13.00 -1.73
N ALA A 49 -8.70 13.66 -2.48
CA ALA A 49 -9.07 14.79 -3.32
C ALA A 49 -10.07 14.39 -4.42
N ALA A 50 -9.83 13.27 -5.10
CA ALA A 50 -10.73 12.77 -6.15
C ALA A 50 -12.14 12.45 -5.61
N VAL A 51 -12.23 11.84 -4.43
CA VAL A 51 -13.51 11.56 -3.76
C VAL A 51 -14.21 12.85 -3.38
N ALA A 52 -13.49 13.81 -2.79
CA ALA A 52 -14.06 15.11 -2.41
C ALA A 52 -14.61 15.88 -3.61
N VAL A 53 -13.87 15.90 -4.73
CA VAL A 53 -14.32 16.52 -5.99
C VAL A 53 -15.57 15.83 -6.52
N THR A 54 -15.59 14.50 -6.57
CA THR A 54 -16.75 13.74 -7.07
C THR A 54 -18.01 13.99 -6.23
N TYR A 55 -17.84 14.02 -4.90
CA TYR A 55 -18.91 14.34 -3.97
C TYR A 55 -19.46 15.77 -4.21
N ALA A 56 -18.56 16.76 -4.29
CA ALA A 56 -18.93 18.15 -4.54
C ALA A 56 -19.61 18.35 -5.90
N SER A 57 -19.10 17.71 -6.96
CA SER A 57 -19.71 17.76 -8.29
C SER A 57 -21.13 17.20 -8.29
N ARG A 58 -21.37 16.05 -7.64
CA ARG A 58 -22.73 15.47 -7.53
C ARG A 58 -23.69 16.41 -6.80
N ALA A 59 -23.24 17.00 -5.70
CA ALA A 59 -24.01 17.99 -4.95
C ALA A 59 -24.38 19.21 -5.81
N ALA A 60 -23.46 19.70 -6.65
CA ALA A 60 -23.69 20.82 -7.54
C ALA A 60 -24.75 20.54 -8.63
N TYR A 61 -24.93 19.28 -9.03
CA TYR A 61 -25.92 18.86 -10.02
C TYR A 61 -27.24 18.35 -9.41
N ASN A 62 -27.49 18.57 -8.11
CA ASN A 62 -28.64 18.02 -7.39
C ASN A 62 -28.77 16.48 -7.50
N ILE A 63 -27.66 15.79 -7.74
CA ILE A 63 -27.57 14.33 -7.69
C ILE A 63 -27.19 13.97 -6.26
N THR A 64 -27.89 13.01 -5.64
CA THR A 64 -27.58 12.56 -4.29
C THR A 64 -26.08 12.28 -4.15
N PRO A 65 -25.35 13.05 -3.32
CA PRO A 65 -23.93 12.87 -3.14
C PRO A 65 -23.69 11.49 -2.52
N TYR A 66 -22.96 10.65 -3.25
CA TYR A 66 -22.68 9.28 -2.83
C TYR A 66 -21.17 9.09 -2.79
N ILE A 67 -20.69 8.64 -1.64
CA ILE A 67 -19.36 8.07 -1.46
C ILE A 67 -19.58 6.56 -1.46
N PRO A 68 -18.82 5.76 -2.25
CA PRO A 68 -18.95 4.31 -2.23
C PRO A 68 -18.93 3.79 -0.79
N ALA A 69 -19.85 2.92 -0.39
CA ALA A 69 -19.88 2.39 0.98
C ALA A 69 -18.60 1.61 1.36
N THR A 70 -17.80 1.22 0.36
CA THR A 70 -16.44 0.69 0.51
C THR A 70 -15.40 1.73 0.97
N ILE A 71 -15.77 3.00 1.00
CA ILE A 71 -14.95 4.12 1.44
C ILE A 71 -15.69 4.82 2.58
N GLU A 72 -15.43 4.38 3.80
CA GLU A 72 -16.07 4.95 4.98
C GLU A 72 -15.49 6.32 5.33
N VAL A 73 -16.34 7.21 5.85
CA VAL A 73 -15.96 8.58 6.26
C VAL A 73 -14.76 8.58 7.22
N GLY A 74 -14.62 7.55 8.06
CA GLY A 74 -13.49 7.38 8.98
C GLY A 74 -12.12 7.23 8.29
N MET A 75 -12.07 6.73 7.04
CA MET A 75 -10.82 6.57 6.27
C MET A 75 -10.19 7.93 5.88
N PHE A 76 -10.94 9.02 6.03
CA PHE A 76 -10.54 10.37 5.64
C PHE A 76 -10.29 11.31 6.82
N GLN A 77 -10.73 10.96 8.03
CA GLN A 77 -10.71 11.88 9.17
C GLN A 77 -9.32 12.01 9.82
N ASP A 78 -8.53 10.94 9.88
CA ASP A 78 -7.27 10.94 10.64
C ASP A 78 -6.03 11.25 9.78
N GLN A 79 -6.20 11.40 8.46
CA GLN A 79 -5.12 11.55 7.48
C GLN A 79 -4.03 10.45 7.47
N GLN A 80 -4.05 9.52 8.42
CA GLN A 80 -3.11 8.41 8.54
C GLN A 80 -3.21 7.46 7.36
N ILE A 81 -2.15 6.68 7.17
CA ILE A 81 -2.19 5.47 6.33
C ILE A 81 -3.01 4.46 7.12
N PRO A 82 -4.10 3.90 6.55
CA PRO A 82 -4.80 2.79 7.19
C PRO A 82 -3.82 1.67 7.49
N ILE A 83 -3.78 1.20 8.74
CA ILE A 83 -3.03 0.00 9.06
C ILE A 83 -3.61 -1.16 8.26
N GLU A 84 -2.74 -2.01 7.71
CA GLU A 84 -3.17 -3.32 7.23
C GLU A 84 -3.82 -4.00 8.43
N GLN A 85 -5.13 -4.19 8.38
CA GLN A 85 -5.82 -4.91 9.43
C GLN A 85 -5.29 -6.34 9.35
N GLN A 86 -4.43 -6.76 10.28
CA GLN A 86 -4.06 -8.17 10.38
C GLN A 86 -5.30 -8.93 10.83
N VAL A 87 -6.05 -9.42 9.85
CA VAL A 87 -7.34 -10.01 10.12
C VAL A 87 -7.11 -11.41 10.66
N SER A 88 -7.14 -11.55 11.99
CA SER A 88 -7.22 -12.86 12.65
C SER A 88 -8.62 -13.48 12.53
N ASN A 89 -9.42 -13.10 11.54
CA ASN A 89 -10.76 -13.62 11.30
C ASN A 89 -11.25 -13.34 9.85
N GLY A 90 -11.28 -14.32 8.96
CA GLY A 90 -12.09 -14.29 7.73
C GLY A 90 -11.59 -13.47 6.51
N SER A 91 -10.88 -12.36 6.67
CA SER A 91 -10.53 -11.48 5.53
C SER A 91 -9.21 -11.79 4.81
N ALA A 92 -8.83 -13.07 4.74
CA ALA A 92 -7.68 -13.49 3.94
C ALA A 92 -7.94 -13.28 2.43
N MET A 93 -6.90 -12.92 1.67
CA MET A 93 -6.98 -12.91 0.21
C MET A 93 -7.13 -14.35 -0.30
N VAL A 94 -8.26 -14.66 -0.93
CA VAL A 94 -8.48 -15.95 -1.59
C VAL A 94 -8.04 -15.83 -3.05
N ILE A 95 -7.11 -16.69 -3.48
CA ILE A 95 -6.72 -16.81 -4.89
C ILE A 95 -7.54 -17.94 -5.48
N SER A 96 -8.32 -17.65 -6.53
CA SER A 96 -9.13 -18.66 -7.23
C SER A 96 -8.99 -18.54 -8.74
N ASP A 97 -9.25 -19.64 -9.45
CA ASP A 97 -9.19 -19.66 -10.92
C ASP A 97 -10.57 -19.38 -11.55
N ALA A 98 -11.57 -19.10 -10.73
CA ALA A 98 -12.95 -18.86 -11.13
C ALA A 98 -13.47 -17.56 -10.49
N PRO A 99 -14.44 -16.88 -11.15
CA PRO A 99 -15.11 -15.72 -10.57
C PRO A 99 -15.84 -16.10 -9.27
N PRO A 100 -16.02 -15.15 -8.35
CA PRO A 100 -16.70 -15.38 -7.09
C PRO A 100 -18.14 -15.89 -7.30
N ALA A 101 -18.55 -16.91 -6.53
CA ALA A 101 -19.94 -17.34 -6.49
C ALA A 101 -20.83 -16.23 -5.87
N ALA A 102 -22.03 -16.03 -6.40
CA ALA A 102 -22.87 -14.87 -6.07
C ALA A 102 -23.16 -14.66 -4.56
N ASN A 103 -23.01 -15.68 -3.70
CA ASN A 103 -23.47 -15.65 -2.30
C ASN A 103 -22.43 -16.14 -1.26
N ALA A 104 -21.12 -16.01 -1.50
CA ALA A 104 -20.12 -16.45 -0.52
C ALA A 104 -19.91 -15.39 0.58
N ASN A 105 -20.66 -15.50 1.69
CA ASN A 105 -20.66 -14.57 2.83
C ASN A 105 -19.37 -14.59 3.68
N ALA A 106 -18.21 -14.35 3.09
CA ALA A 106 -16.93 -14.53 3.80
C ALA A 106 -16.15 -13.23 4.11
N GLY A 107 -16.61 -12.04 3.71
CA GLY A 107 -15.98 -10.77 4.08
C GLY A 107 -14.47 -10.76 3.86
N GLY A 108 -14.03 -10.65 2.60
CA GLY A 108 -12.60 -10.70 2.25
C GLY A 108 -12.31 -10.19 0.85
N TRP A 109 -11.06 -10.34 0.42
CA TRP A 109 -10.57 -9.97 -0.91
C TRP A 109 -10.40 -11.24 -1.75
N LEU A 110 -10.81 -11.24 -3.02
CA LEU A 110 -10.59 -12.35 -3.95
C LEU A 110 -9.78 -11.87 -5.15
N TYR A 111 -8.81 -12.67 -5.58
CA TYR A 111 -8.04 -12.44 -6.80
C TYR A 111 -8.23 -13.61 -7.76
N GLU A 112 -8.68 -13.33 -8.99
CA GLU A 112 -8.79 -14.33 -10.04
C GLU A 112 -7.51 -14.35 -10.87
N SER A 113 -6.81 -15.47 -10.80
CA SER A 113 -5.54 -15.71 -11.48
C SER A 113 -5.66 -15.65 -13.01
N VAL A 114 -6.80 -16.08 -13.56
CA VAL A 114 -7.02 -16.26 -15.01
C VAL A 114 -7.15 -14.93 -15.75
N ASN A 115 -7.93 -14.00 -15.21
CA ASN A 115 -8.23 -12.72 -15.86
C ASN A 115 -7.63 -11.51 -15.12
N GLY A 116 -6.89 -11.75 -14.01
CA GLY A 116 -6.25 -10.70 -13.22
C GLY A 116 -7.24 -9.77 -12.50
N ARG A 117 -8.47 -10.23 -12.25
CA ARG A 117 -9.53 -9.43 -11.61
C ARG A 117 -9.43 -9.50 -10.09
N VAL A 118 -9.71 -8.37 -9.43
CA VAL A 118 -9.68 -8.24 -7.97
C VAL A 118 -11.07 -7.84 -7.48
N TRP A 119 -11.60 -8.57 -6.49
CA TRP A 119 -12.85 -8.25 -5.81
C TRP A 119 -12.56 -7.89 -4.36
N VAL A 120 -13.10 -6.75 -3.93
CA VAL A 120 -12.95 -6.21 -2.58
C VAL A 120 -14.22 -6.47 -1.80
N ASN A 121 -14.09 -6.96 -0.56
CA ASN A 121 -15.20 -7.14 0.37
C ASN A 121 -16.34 -7.99 -0.22
N HIS A 122 -16.02 -9.24 -0.55
CA HIS A 122 -16.88 -10.18 -1.27
C HIS A 122 -18.09 -10.69 -0.45
N SER A 123 -18.96 -9.81 0.05
CA SER A 123 -20.27 -10.23 0.60
C SER A 123 -21.39 -9.19 0.55
N THR A 124 -21.17 -7.96 0.05
CA THR A 124 -22.13 -6.86 0.35
C THR A 124 -22.74 -6.18 -0.87
N TYR A 125 -22.65 -6.76 -2.06
CA TYR A 125 -23.39 -6.26 -3.23
C TYR A 125 -24.03 -7.41 -4.02
N THR A 126 -24.98 -8.10 -3.38
CA THR A 126 -26.07 -8.73 -4.14
C THR A 126 -27.40 -8.09 -3.75
N THR A 127 -28.07 -7.56 -4.78
CA THR A 127 -29.43 -6.98 -4.81
C THR A 127 -29.51 -5.55 -4.25
N TRP A 128 -29.86 -4.54 -5.04
CA TRP A 128 -30.91 -4.42 -6.06
C TRP A 128 -30.44 -3.73 -7.34
#